data_AF-A0A953XX03-F1
#
_entry.id   AF-A0A953XX03-F1
#
_cell.length_a   1.000
_cell.length_b   1.000
_cell.length_c   1.000
_cell.angle_alpha   90.00
_cell.angle_beta   90.00
_cell.angle_gamma   90.00
#
_symmetry.space_group_name_H-M   'P 1'
#
loop_
_entity.id
_entity.type
_entity.pdbx_description
1 polymer ?
#
loop_
_entity_poly.entity_id
_entity_poly.type
_entity_poly.pdbx_seq_one_letter_code
_entity_poly.pdbx_strand_id
1 'polypeptide(L)'
;MNRLVAMLLVFSFAAPLWAVKVKFKGEDKDFEAEIVALDGDDVTYKKGRKEFTAKLDDFEPESQFAIMDDRTGNLGDELMGLARFAMHRGLYRQAQETAEKAGRLDGFKERAKRLTQVAFVLEADAALDKAIEALDARDVEKARPLLQDVVSRFGGTPAAVKADILLSTLKRVELEVKAAELEEEAKKAQAEADADEKKRRGPIDDWLDELSTQVDTHDKSKLEGDKDCLEGSYNRGFLKYENAVEALNTIRENLEKNRGLLKYRGQDANADRIDDKARRLIIECYYSWAYYLVRAVRYDTAALICARGIEMDPKDRRFLSLKVDIDEYYDKGD
;
A
#
# COMPACT_ATOMS: atom_id res chain seq x y z
N MET A 1 -14.16 -10.61 80.00
CA MET A 1 -14.49 -9.86 78.77
C MET A 1 -13.47 -10.21 77.70
N ASN A 2 -13.78 -11.04 76.70
CA ASN A 2 -13.01 -11.19 75.43
C ASN A 2 -13.43 -12.38 74.52
N ARG A 3 -14.55 -13.08 74.77
CA ARG A 3 -15.02 -14.16 73.87
C ARG A 3 -16.35 -13.92 73.16
N LEU A 4 -17.06 -12.84 73.50
CA LEU A 4 -18.35 -12.49 72.88
C LEU A 4 -18.23 -11.53 71.68
N VAL A 5 -17.08 -10.89 71.48
CA VAL A 5 -16.89 -9.93 70.37
C VAL A 5 -16.44 -10.63 69.08
N ALA A 6 -15.87 -11.84 69.17
CA ALA A 6 -15.39 -12.56 67.99
C ALA A 6 -16.50 -13.29 67.20
N MET A 7 -17.68 -13.52 67.80
CA MET A 7 -18.79 -14.22 67.13
C MET A 7 -19.73 -13.28 66.35
N LEU A 8 -19.56 -11.96 66.51
CA LEU A 8 -20.39 -10.92 65.86
C LEU A 8 -19.67 -10.19 64.70
N LEU A 9 -18.40 -10.53 64.42
CA LEU A 9 -17.58 -9.91 63.37
C LEU A 9 -17.31 -10.81 62.16
N VAL A 10 -17.90 -11.99 62.11
CA VAL A 10 -17.82 -12.91 60.96
C VAL A 10 -18.98 -12.70 59.96
N PHE A 11 -19.94 -11.81 60.26
CA PHE A 11 -21.08 -11.51 59.38
C PHE A 11 -20.95 -10.23 58.54
N SER A 12 -19.83 -9.49 58.61
CA SER A 12 -19.74 -8.15 58.03
C SER A 12 -19.12 -8.06 56.63
N PHE A 13 -18.69 -9.17 56.04
CA PHE A 13 -18.13 -9.22 54.67
C PHE A 13 -18.62 -10.44 53.88
N ALA A 14 -19.80 -10.97 54.23
CA ALA A 14 -20.55 -11.79 53.29
C ALA A 14 -21.21 -10.83 52.31
N ALA A 15 -20.83 -10.89 51.03
CA ALA A 15 -21.63 -10.32 49.95
C ALA A 15 -23.10 -10.76 50.18
N PRO A 16 -24.09 -9.86 49.99
CA PRO A 16 -25.48 -10.29 50.09
C PRO A 16 -25.67 -11.50 49.19
N LEU A 17 -26.27 -12.57 49.74
CA LEU A 17 -26.51 -13.86 49.04
C LEU A 17 -27.37 -13.73 47.77
N TRP A 18 -27.74 -12.50 47.40
CA TRP A 18 -28.67 -12.09 46.35
C TRP A 18 -28.06 -11.02 45.40
N ALA A 19 -26.73 -10.85 45.40
CA ALA A 19 -26.04 -9.96 44.49
C ALA A 19 -25.65 -10.68 43.19
N VAL A 20 -26.09 -10.15 42.06
CA VAL A 20 -25.78 -10.63 40.71
C VAL A 20 -24.59 -9.85 40.15
N LYS A 21 -23.67 -10.52 39.47
CA LYS A 21 -22.60 -9.85 38.73
C LYS A 21 -23.12 -9.35 37.40
N VAL A 22 -23.02 -8.04 37.18
CA VAL A 22 -23.54 -7.35 36.00
C VAL A 22 -22.51 -6.36 35.43
N LYS A 23 -22.64 -6.05 34.15
CA LYS A 23 -21.78 -5.16 33.38
C LYS A 23 -22.59 -4.33 32.39
N PHE A 24 -22.30 -3.04 32.33
CA PHE A 24 -22.87 -2.13 31.33
C PHE A 24 -22.12 -2.22 30.01
N LYS A 25 -22.84 -1.98 28.91
CA LYS A 25 -22.23 -1.81 27.58
C LYS A 25 -21.26 -0.63 27.61
N GLY A 26 -19.98 -0.91 27.34
CA GLY A 26 -18.92 0.11 27.30
C GLY A 26 -18.22 0.39 28.63
N GLU A 27 -18.57 -0.32 29.71
CA GLU A 27 -17.75 -0.34 30.93
C GLU A 27 -16.80 -1.54 30.92
N ASP A 28 -15.56 -1.35 31.41
CA ASP A 28 -14.54 -2.41 31.39
C ASP A 28 -14.65 -3.42 32.54
N LYS A 29 -15.46 -3.14 33.58
CA LYS A 29 -15.47 -3.93 34.81
C LYS A 29 -16.87 -4.34 35.24
N ASP A 30 -17.01 -5.62 35.58
CA ASP A 30 -18.17 -6.15 36.26
C ASP A 30 -18.32 -5.52 37.65
N PHE A 31 -19.56 -5.42 38.11
CA PHE A 31 -19.87 -5.06 39.49
C PHE A 31 -21.00 -5.93 40.05
N GLU A 32 -21.03 -6.04 41.38
CA GLU A 32 -22.10 -6.73 42.08
C GLU A 32 -23.29 -5.77 42.29
N ALA A 33 -24.47 -6.24 41.90
CA ALA A 33 -25.72 -5.50 42.00
C ALA A 33 -26.81 -6.36 42.64
N GLU A 34 -27.57 -5.79 43.57
CA GLU A 34 -28.80 -6.40 44.09
C GLU A 34 -29.98 -5.90 43.26
N ILE A 35 -30.73 -6.79 42.61
CA ILE A 35 -31.84 -6.42 41.73
C ILE A 35 -33.10 -6.22 42.57
N VAL A 36 -33.56 -4.97 42.64
CA VAL A 36 -34.70 -4.57 43.48
C VAL A 36 -36.01 -4.80 42.74
N ALA A 37 -36.11 -4.29 41.51
CA ALA A 37 -37.31 -4.37 40.67
C ALA A 37 -36.95 -4.46 39.18
N LEU A 38 -37.85 -5.09 38.43
CA LEU A 38 -37.83 -5.15 36.98
C LEU A 38 -39.24 -4.80 36.50
N ASP A 39 -39.42 -3.58 36.00
CA ASP A 39 -40.71 -3.06 35.54
C ASP A 39 -40.64 -2.84 34.03
N GLY A 40 -41.04 -3.86 33.26
CA GLY A 40 -40.83 -3.88 31.81
C GLY A 40 -39.35 -3.93 31.47
N ASP A 41 -38.84 -2.90 30.81
CA ASP A 41 -37.42 -2.80 30.42
C ASP A 41 -36.57 -2.05 31.46
N ASP A 42 -37.16 -1.48 32.50
CA ASP A 42 -36.44 -0.71 33.52
C ASP A 42 -35.99 -1.61 34.67
N VAL A 43 -34.67 -1.69 34.88
CA VAL A 43 -34.02 -2.43 35.96
C VAL A 43 -33.67 -1.47 37.08
N THR A 44 -34.28 -1.65 38.25
CA THR A 44 -33.87 -0.95 39.47
C THR A 44 -32.95 -1.85 40.29
N TYR A 45 -31.72 -1.39 40.52
CA TYR A 45 -30.69 -2.17 41.20
C TYR A 45 -29.92 -1.34 42.23
N LYS A 46 -29.36 -2.01 43.23
CA LYS A 46 -28.48 -1.40 44.22
C LYS A 46 -27.04 -1.77 43.98
N LYS A 47 -26.17 -0.76 43.96
CA LYS A 47 -24.70 -0.91 43.97
C LYS A 47 -24.21 -0.36 45.31
N GLY A 48 -23.93 -1.26 46.25
CA GLY A 48 -23.69 -0.91 47.65
C GLY A 48 -24.94 -0.33 48.31
N ARG A 49 -24.88 0.91 48.81
CA ARG A 49 -26.02 1.58 49.48
C ARG A 49 -26.86 2.47 48.56
N LYS A 50 -26.45 2.63 47.30
CA LYS A 50 -27.11 3.53 46.34
C LYS A 50 -27.96 2.72 45.37
N GLU A 51 -29.17 3.22 45.13
CA GLU A 51 -30.14 2.67 44.19
C GLU A 51 -30.06 3.43 42.87
N PHE A 52 -30.13 2.69 41.77
CA PHE A 52 -30.02 3.18 40.41
C PHE A 52 -31.11 2.52 39.56
N THR A 53 -31.52 3.19 38.50
CA THR A 53 -32.43 2.64 37.50
C THR A 53 -31.78 2.81 36.13
N ALA A 54 -31.73 1.73 35.35
CA ALA A 54 -31.18 1.71 33.99
C ALA A 54 -32.03 0.77 33.12
N LYS A 55 -31.95 0.91 31.80
CA LYS A 55 -32.65 -0.02 30.91
C LYS A 55 -31.92 -1.35 30.88
N LEU A 56 -32.66 -2.45 30.77
CA LEU A 56 -32.11 -3.79 30.61
C LEU A 56 -31.16 -3.85 29.40
N ASP A 57 -31.54 -3.18 28.31
CA ASP A 57 -30.72 -3.09 27.10
C ASP A 57 -29.40 -2.32 27.26
N ASP A 58 -29.19 -1.58 28.35
CA ASP A 58 -27.92 -0.91 28.63
C ASP A 58 -26.86 -1.90 29.14
N PHE A 59 -27.27 -3.08 29.60
CA PHE A 59 -26.38 -4.13 30.10
C PHE A 59 -25.86 -5.04 28.97
N GLU A 60 -24.72 -5.68 29.19
CA GLU A 60 -24.22 -6.73 28.30
C GLU A 60 -25.16 -7.96 28.31
N PRO A 61 -25.27 -8.72 27.21
CA PRO A 61 -26.17 -9.87 27.09
C PRO A 61 -26.16 -10.82 28.29
N GLU A 62 -24.99 -11.23 28.76
CA GLU A 62 -24.81 -12.13 29.91
C GLU A 62 -25.36 -11.53 31.19
N SER A 63 -25.21 -10.22 31.36
CA SER A 63 -25.75 -9.47 32.51
C SER A 63 -27.26 -9.34 32.42
N GLN A 64 -27.81 -9.12 31.23
CA GLN A 64 -29.26 -9.12 30.99
C GLN A 64 -29.86 -10.47 31.39
N PHE A 65 -29.22 -11.57 30.98
CA PHE A 65 -29.66 -12.91 31.35
C PHE A 65 -29.61 -13.13 32.86
N ALA A 66 -28.52 -12.73 33.53
CA ALA A 66 -28.37 -12.91 34.97
C ALA A 66 -29.42 -12.11 35.77
N ILE A 67 -29.75 -10.89 35.33
CA ILE A 67 -30.82 -10.07 35.92
C ILE A 67 -32.18 -10.75 35.75
N MET A 68 -32.46 -11.29 34.56
CA MET A 68 -33.71 -11.99 34.28
C MET A 68 -33.81 -13.31 35.04
N ASP A 69 -32.73 -14.09 35.15
CA ASP A 69 -32.66 -15.37 35.87
C ASP A 69 -32.95 -15.18 37.37
N ASP A 70 -32.39 -14.13 38.01
CA ASP A 70 -32.65 -13.79 39.42
C ASP A 70 -34.14 -13.54 39.70
N ARG A 71 -34.89 -13.04 38.72
CA ARG A 71 -36.33 -12.73 38.83
C ARG A 71 -37.22 -13.85 38.31
N THR A 72 -36.66 -14.86 37.65
CA THR A 72 -37.41 -15.97 37.08
C THR A 72 -37.63 -17.04 38.16
N GLY A 73 -38.89 -17.43 38.38
CA GLY A 73 -39.20 -18.53 39.29
C GLY A 73 -38.88 -19.90 38.70
N ASN A 74 -39.13 -20.95 39.48
CA ASN A 74 -38.92 -22.35 39.05
C ASN A 74 -40.14 -22.94 38.32
N LEU A 75 -41.00 -22.11 37.72
CA LEU A 75 -42.15 -22.57 36.93
C LEU A 75 -41.73 -22.84 35.48
N GLY A 76 -42.35 -23.86 34.86
CA GLY A 76 -41.95 -24.30 33.52
C GLY A 76 -42.12 -23.24 32.44
N ASP A 77 -43.21 -22.46 32.44
CA ASP A 77 -43.42 -21.39 31.45
C ASP A 77 -42.42 -20.24 31.61
N GLU A 78 -42.05 -19.91 32.86
CA GLU A 78 -41.09 -18.85 33.18
C GLU A 78 -39.68 -19.25 32.71
N LEU A 79 -39.23 -20.47 33.03
CA LEU A 79 -37.96 -21.01 32.55
C LEU A 79 -37.92 -21.11 31.01
N MET A 80 -39.02 -21.48 30.36
CA MET A 80 -39.11 -21.48 28.90
C MET A 80 -39.11 -20.07 28.30
N GLY A 81 -39.59 -19.06 29.04
CA GLY A 81 -39.48 -17.65 28.69
C GLY A 81 -38.03 -17.16 28.77
N LEU A 82 -37.36 -17.47 29.87
CA LEU A 82 -35.95 -17.14 30.09
C LEU A 82 -35.02 -17.83 29.09
N ALA A 83 -35.28 -19.09 28.74
CA ALA A 83 -34.51 -19.81 27.72
C ALA A 83 -34.65 -19.16 26.33
N ARG A 84 -35.85 -18.71 25.95
CA ARG A 84 -36.06 -17.95 24.70
C ARG A 84 -35.38 -16.59 24.75
N PHE A 85 -35.45 -15.91 25.89
CA PHE A 85 -34.73 -14.66 26.09
C PHE A 85 -33.22 -14.83 25.85
N ALA A 86 -32.61 -15.85 26.44
CA ALA A 86 -31.20 -16.18 26.22
C ALA A 86 -30.88 -16.42 24.73
N MET A 87 -31.73 -17.15 23.99
CA MET A 87 -31.54 -17.36 22.56
C MET A 87 -31.56 -16.04 21.77
N HIS A 88 -32.50 -15.15 22.06
CA HIS A 88 -32.60 -13.84 21.39
C HIS A 88 -31.39 -12.94 21.64
N ARG A 89 -30.62 -13.21 22.71
CA ARG A 89 -29.39 -12.49 23.05
C ARG A 89 -28.11 -13.20 22.60
N GLY A 90 -28.23 -14.29 21.83
CA GLY A 90 -27.08 -15.06 21.35
C GLY A 90 -26.43 -15.95 22.42
N LEU A 91 -27.07 -16.12 23.57
CA LEU A 91 -26.57 -16.88 24.72
C LEU A 91 -27.04 -18.33 24.64
N TYR A 92 -26.68 -19.00 23.55
CA TYR A 92 -27.27 -20.29 23.19
C TYR A 92 -27.02 -21.41 24.20
N ARG A 93 -25.85 -21.43 24.84
CA ARG A 93 -25.55 -22.39 25.91
C ARG A 93 -26.45 -22.19 27.13
N GLN A 94 -26.62 -20.94 27.57
CA GLN A 94 -27.50 -20.60 28.69
C GLN A 94 -28.96 -20.93 28.35
N ALA A 95 -29.38 -20.71 27.09
CA ALA A 95 -30.69 -21.13 26.62
C ALA A 95 -30.91 -22.66 26.71
N GLN A 96 -29.90 -23.46 26.34
CA GLN A 96 -29.96 -24.92 26.45
C GLN A 96 -30.09 -25.36 27.90
N GLU A 97 -29.21 -24.86 28.78
CA GLU A 97 -29.19 -25.22 30.20
C GLU A 97 -30.52 -24.85 30.90
N THR A 98 -31.09 -23.67 30.60
CA THR A 98 -32.37 -23.23 31.16
C THR A 98 -33.56 -24.02 30.61
N ALA A 99 -33.58 -24.33 29.30
CA ALA A 99 -34.63 -25.18 28.74
C ALA A 99 -34.57 -26.61 29.30
N GLU A 100 -33.38 -27.16 29.53
CA GLU A 100 -33.22 -28.46 30.18
C GLU A 100 -33.78 -28.46 31.62
N LYS A 101 -33.59 -27.37 32.38
CA LYS A 101 -34.23 -27.21 33.70
C LYS A 101 -35.75 -27.25 33.57
N ALA A 102 -36.33 -26.51 32.62
CA ALA A 102 -37.77 -26.52 32.36
C ALA A 102 -38.27 -27.91 31.96
N GLY A 103 -37.50 -28.66 31.16
CA GLY A 103 -37.85 -30.00 30.68
C GLY A 103 -37.92 -31.07 31.77
N ARG A 104 -37.39 -30.80 32.98
CA ARG A 104 -37.53 -31.67 34.17
C ARG A 104 -38.89 -31.52 34.84
N LEU A 105 -39.67 -30.49 34.49
CA LEU A 105 -41.01 -30.24 34.99
C LEU A 105 -42.07 -30.90 34.09
N ASP A 106 -43.13 -31.42 34.70
CA ASP A 106 -44.20 -32.11 33.98
C ASP A 106 -44.88 -31.18 32.96
N GLY A 107 -45.10 -31.69 31.74
CA GLY A 107 -45.74 -30.96 30.64
C GLY A 107 -44.81 -30.15 29.73
N PHE A 108 -43.52 -29.99 30.09
CA PHE A 108 -42.58 -29.14 29.33
C PHE A 108 -41.54 -29.88 28.50
N LYS A 109 -41.37 -31.19 28.72
CA LYS A 109 -40.32 -32.03 28.12
C LYS A 109 -40.13 -31.86 26.60
N GLU A 110 -41.21 -31.93 25.82
CA GLU A 110 -41.12 -31.81 24.35
C GLU A 110 -40.82 -30.38 23.89
N ARG A 111 -41.36 -29.36 24.56
CA ARG A 111 -41.08 -27.95 24.24
C ARG A 111 -39.63 -27.59 24.57
N ALA A 112 -39.15 -28.00 25.74
CA ALA A 112 -37.77 -27.87 26.16
C ALA A 112 -36.82 -28.53 25.16
N LYS A 113 -37.07 -29.79 24.79
CA LYS A 113 -36.25 -30.53 23.83
C LYS A 113 -36.11 -29.81 22.48
N ARG A 114 -37.20 -29.25 21.94
CA ARG A 114 -37.16 -28.47 20.69
C ARG A 114 -36.32 -27.20 20.84
N LEU A 115 -36.49 -26.47 21.94
CA LEU A 115 -35.72 -25.25 22.19
C LEU A 115 -34.23 -25.56 22.33
N THR A 116 -33.86 -26.57 23.11
CA THR A 116 -32.47 -27.02 23.24
C THR A 116 -31.86 -27.39 21.88
N GLN A 117 -32.60 -28.09 21.02
CA GLN A 117 -32.14 -28.42 19.67
C GLN A 117 -31.90 -27.17 18.80
N VAL A 118 -32.82 -26.20 18.82
CA VAL A 118 -32.63 -24.95 18.05
C VAL A 118 -31.45 -24.16 18.58
N ALA A 119 -31.33 -24.02 19.91
CA ALA A 119 -30.21 -23.33 20.53
C ALA A 119 -28.87 -24.00 20.20
N PHE A 120 -28.81 -25.34 20.17
CA PHE A 120 -27.61 -26.08 19.77
C PHE A 120 -27.20 -25.81 18.32
N VAL A 121 -28.16 -25.75 17.38
CA VAL A 121 -27.87 -25.41 15.99
C VAL A 121 -27.38 -23.97 15.85
N LEU A 122 -28.00 -23.01 16.54
CA LEU A 122 -27.58 -21.61 16.50
C LEU A 122 -26.21 -21.37 17.15
N GLU A 123 -25.87 -22.12 18.20
CA GLU A 123 -24.53 -22.10 18.79
C GLU A 123 -23.48 -22.57 17.77
N ALA A 124 -23.80 -23.64 17.03
CA ALA A 124 -22.93 -24.17 15.99
C ALA A 124 -22.72 -23.16 14.84
N ASP A 125 -23.78 -22.48 14.40
CA ASP A 125 -23.71 -21.44 13.37
C ASP A 125 -22.84 -20.25 13.86
N ALA A 126 -23.05 -19.76 15.09
CA ALA A 126 -22.25 -18.66 15.63
C ALA A 126 -20.76 -19.04 15.84
N ALA A 127 -20.47 -20.30 16.15
CA ALA A 127 -19.09 -20.80 16.22
C ALA A 127 -18.46 -20.90 14.82
N LEU A 128 -19.24 -21.32 13.81
CA LEU A 128 -18.81 -21.33 12.42
C LEU A 128 -18.52 -19.91 11.88
N ASP A 129 -19.36 -18.92 12.21
CA ASP A 129 -19.17 -17.54 11.77
C ASP A 129 -17.80 -16.99 12.23
N LYS A 130 -17.39 -17.25 13.46
CA LYS A 130 -16.04 -16.88 13.96
C LYS A 130 -14.90 -17.53 13.17
N ALA A 131 -15.11 -18.76 12.71
CA ALA A 131 -14.13 -19.46 11.89
C ALA A 131 -14.07 -18.86 10.47
N ILE A 132 -15.22 -18.48 9.91
CA ILE A 132 -15.32 -17.78 8.62
C ILE A 132 -14.65 -16.41 8.69
N GLU A 133 -14.88 -15.63 9.75
CA GLU A 133 -14.21 -14.33 9.96
C GLU A 133 -12.67 -14.46 9.95
N ALA A 134 -12.13 -15.53 10.54
CA ALA A 134 -10.70 -15.80 10.50
C ALA A 134 -10.20 -16.16 9.08
N LEU A 135 -10.99 -16.89 8.29
CA LEU A 135 -10.69 -17.18 6.89
C LEU A 135 -10.73 -15.93 6.01
N ASP A 136 -11.73 -15.06 6.21
CA ASP A 136 -11.85 -13.79 5.48
C ASP A 136 -10.67 -12.86 5.80
N ALA A 137 -10.18 -12.89 7.04
CA ALA A 137 -8.95 -12.23 7.47
C ALA A 137 -7.67 -12.91 6.96
N ARG A 138 -7.77 -14.01 6.20
CA ARG A 138 -6.66 -14.84 5.70
C ARG A 138 -5.78 -15.44 6.82
N ASP A 139 -6.30 -15.52 8.04
CA ASP A 139 -5.62 -16.09 9.20
C ASP A 139 -5.95 -17.58 9.30
N VAL A 140 -5.26 -18.38 8.49
CA VAL A 140 -5.51 -19.82 8.41
C VAL A 140 -5.10 -20.56 9.68
N GLU A 141 -4.07 -20.07 10.38
CA GLU A 141 -3.60 -20.61 11.67
C GLU A 141 -4.69 -20.51 12.75
N LYS A 142 -5.44 -19.40 12.77
CA LYS A 142 -6.58 -19.22 13.67
C LYS A 142 -7.85 -19.91 13.18
N ALA A 143 -8.12 -19.93 11.88
CA ALA A 143 -9.32 -20.54 11.32
C ALA A 143 -9.37 -22.07 11.53
N ARG A 144 -8.24 -22.76 11.34
CA ARG A 144 -8.13 -24.22 11.45
C ARG A 144 -8.65 -24.79 12.78
N PRO A 145 -8.17 -24.36 13.96
CA PRO A 145 -8.66 -24.89 15.24
C PRO A 145 -10.13 -24.52 15.50
N LEU A 146 -10.61 -23.37 15.02
CA LEU A 146 -12.02 -22.99 15.16
C LEU A 146 -12.94 -23.92 14.37
N LEU A 147 -12.59 -24.25 13.12
CA LEU A 147 -13.37 -25.19 12.32
C LEU A 147 -13.35 -26.60 12.93
N GLN A 148 -12.21 -27.04 13.49
CA GLN A 148 -12.11 -28.33 14.20
C GLN A 148 -13.00 -28.38 15.45
N ASP A 149 -13.06 -27.28 16.21
CA ASP A 149 -13.96 -27.14 17.36
C ASP A 149 -15.43 -27.31 16.93
N VAL A 150 -15.83 -26.66 15.84
CA VAL A 150 -17.20 -26.76 15.31
C VAL A 150 -17.57 -28.20 14.94
N VAL A 151 -16.69 -28.90 14.20
CA VAL A 151 -16.91 -30.29 13.78
C VAL A 151 -16.99 -31.23 14.98
N SER A 152 -16.09 -31.06 15.96
CA SER A 152 -16.00 -31.96 17.12
C SER A 152 -17.15 -31.79 18.11
N ARG A 153 -17.60 -30.55 18.37
CA ARG A 153 -18.64 -30.24 19.35
C ARG A 153 -20.05 -30.32 18.80
N PHE A 154 -20.25 -29.93 17.54
CA PHE A 154 -21.57 -29.79 16.94
C PHE A 154 -21.85 -30.82 15.84
N GLY A 155 -21.31 -32.03 16.01
CA GLY A 155 -21.51 -33.14 15.08
C GLY A 155 -22.99 -33.36 14.75
N GLY A 156 -23.29 -33.48 13.46
CA GLY A 156 -24.66 -33.66 12.95
C GLY A 156 -25.44 -32.36 12.68
N THR A 157 -24.85 -31.19 12.91
CA THR A 157 -25.43 -29.90 12.49
C THR A 157 -25.02 -29.51 11.06
N PRO A 158 -25.81 -28.68 10.34
CA PRO A 158 -25.38 -28.11 9.06
C PRO A 158 -24.08 -27.30 9.16
N ALA A 159 -23.84 -26.62 10.29
CA ALA A 159 -22.62 -25.87 10.56
C ALA A 159 -21.38 -26.78 10.58
N ALA A 160 -21.46 -27.94 11.26
CA ALA A 160 -20.38 -28.92 11.28
C ALA A 160 -20.06 -29.48 9.88
N VAL A 161 -21.08 -29.73 9.05
CA VAL A 161 -20.87 -30.17 7.65
C VAL A 161 -20.15 -29.08 6.84
N LYS A 162 -20.57 -27.81 6.98
CA LYS A 162 -19.87 -26.68 6.33
C LYS A 162 -18.43 -26.54 6.83
N ALA A 163 -18.20 -26.68 8.13
CA ALA A 163 -16.87 -26.59 8.72
C ALA A 163 -15.93 -27.67 8.20
N ASP A 164 -16.42 -28.90 8.04
CA ASP A 164 -15.65 -30.02 7.47
C ASP A 164 -15.29 -29.78 6.01
N ILE A 165 -16.22 -29.25 5.20
CA ILE A 165 -15.95 -28.83 3.82
C ILE A 165 -14.86 -27.75 3.81
N LEU A 166 -14.96 -26.73 4.65
CA LEU A 166 -13.96 -25.65 4.73
C LEU A 166 -12.58 -26.19 5.13
N LEU A 167 -12.50 -27.10 6.09
CA LEU A 167 -11.26 -27.78 6.48
C LEU A 167 -10.62 -28.54 5.30
N SER A 168 -11.43 -29.21 4.48
CA SER A 168 -10.93 -29.92 3.29
C SER A 168 -10.33 -28.97 2.24
N THR A 169 -10.86 -27.73 2.14
CA THR A 169 -10.37 -26.71 1.21
C THR A 169 -9.29 -25.80 1.80
N LEU A 170 -9.05 -25.88 3.11
CA LEU A 170 -8.14 -25.00 3.84
C LEU A 170 -6.73 -25.01 3.25
N LYS A 171 -6.26 -26.18 2.77
CA LYS A 171 -4.94 -26.30 2.18
C LYS A 171 -4.78 -25.45 0.91
N ARG A 172 -5.85 -25.28 0.13
CA ARG A 172 -5.86 -24.40 -1.04
C ARG A 172 -5.73 -22.93 -0.61
N VAL A 173 -6.48 -22.52 0.41
CA VAL A 173 -6.42 -21.16 0.97
C VAL A 173 -5.02 -20.86 1.50
N GLU A 174 -4.36 -21.80 2.20
CA GLU A 174 -2.96 -21.63 2.65
C GLU A 174 -2.01 -21.36 1.49
N LEU A 175 -2.17 -22.08 0.37
CA LEU A 175 -1.32 -21.92 -0.80
C LEU A 175 -1.57 -20.57 -1.49
N GLU A 176 -2.83 -20.12 -1.54
CA GLU A 176 -3.20 -18.80 -2.09
C GLU A 176 -2.61 -17.66 -1.25
N VAL A 177 -2.65 -17.76 0.09
CA VAL A 177 -2.04 -16.76 0.99
C VAL A 177 -0.54 -16.71 0.79
N LYS A 178 0.15 -17.86 0.78
CA LYS A 178 1.61 -17.91 0.54
C LYS A 178 2.00 -17.41 -0.84
N ALA A 179 1.20 -17.69 -1.87
CA ALA A 179 1.45 -17.18 -3.21
C ALA A 179 1.35 -15.65 -3.24
N ALA A 180 0.36 -15.07 -2.56
CA ALA A 180 0.21 -13.62 -2.45
C ALA A 180 1.38 -12.97 -1.69
N GLU A 181 1.86 -13.57 -0.60
CA GLU A 181 3.02 -13.11 0.16
C GLU A 181 4.30 -13.09 -0.70
N LEU A 182 4.55 -14.18 -1.44
CA LEU A 182 5.69 -14.28 -2.36
C LEU A 182 5.59 -13.27 -3.51
N GLU A 183 4.39 -13.01 -4.02
CA GLU A 183 4.18 -12.00 -5.05
C GLU A 183 4.48 -10.58 -4.53
N GLU A 184 4.06 -10.25 -3.31
CA GLU A 184 4.41 -8.97 -2.68
C GLU A 184 5.91 -8.84 -2.42
N GLU A 185 6.56 -9.91 -1.95
CA GLU A 185 8.02 -9.93 -1.74
C GLU A 185 8.78 -9.74 -3.05
N ALA A 186 8.36 -10.42 -4.13
CA ALA A 186 8.93 -10.25 -5.45
C ALA A 186 8.77 -8.82 -5.98
N LYS A 187 7.60 -8.19 -5.77
CA LYS A 187 7.37 -6.78 -6.14
C LYS A 187 8.29 -5.82 -5.37
N LYS A 188 8.49 -6.05 -4.07
CA LYS A 188 9.41 -5.24 -3.26
C LYS A 188 10.86 -5.40 -3.72
N ALA A 189 11.31 -6.63 -3.95
CA ALA A 189 12.65 -6.92 -4.46
C ALA A 189 12.90 -6.28 -5.84
N GLN A 190 11.92 -6.34 -6.74
CA GLN A 190 12.01 -5.68 -8.05
C GLN A 190 12.10 -4.16 -7.90
N ALA A 191 11.26 -3.56 -7.05
CA ALA A 191 11.28 -2.12 -6.81
C ALA A 191 12.62 -1.64 -6.20
N GLU A 192 13.22 -2.42 -5.30
CA GLU A 192 14.55 -2.14 -4.76
C GLU A 192 15.64 -2.23 -5.84
N ALA A 193 15.60 -3.26 -6.69
CA ALA A 193 16.54 -3.41 -7.80
C ALA A 193 16.43 -2.25 -8.81
N ASP A 194 15.21 -1.84 -9.16
CA ASP A 194 14.97 -0.71 -10.06
C ASP A 194 15.44 0.62 -9.44
N ALA A 195 15.21 0.81 -8.14
CA ALA A 195 15.68 1.99 -7.43
C ALA A 195 17.21 2.08 -7.38
N ASP A 196 17.89 0.96 -7.16
CA ASP A 196 19.35 0.91 -7.15
C ASP A 196 19.97 1.08 -8.53
N GLU A 197 19.36 0.53 -9.59
CA GLU A 197 19.82 0.80 -10.96
C GLU A 197 19.60 2.28 -11.33
N LYS A 198 18.49 2.89 -10.90
CA LYS A 198 18.27 4.34 -11.08
C LYS A 198 19.33 5.18 -10.38
N LYS A 199 19.73 4.84 -9.15
CA LYS A 199 20.84 5.51 -8.45
C LYS A 199 22.17 5.37 -9.20
N ARG A 200 22.42 4.20 -9.79
CA ARG A 200 23.64 3.94 -10.58
C ARG A 200 23.65 4.70 -11.91
N ARG A 201 22.49 4.88 -12.54
CA ARG A 201 22.33 5.65 -13.79
C ARG A 201 22.39 7.16 -13.59
N GLY A 202 21.91 7.68 -12.46
CA GLY A 202 21.81 9.12 -12.18
C GLY A 202 23.04 9.95 -12.61
N PRO A 203 24.27 9.60 -12.17
CA PRO A 203 25.47 10.35 -12.56
C PRO A 203 25.76 10.38 -14.07
N ILE A 204 25.38 9.32 -14.80
CA ILE A 204 25.56 9.24 -16.26
C ILE A 204 24.50 10.09 -16.94
N ASP A 205 23.27 10.06 -16.45
CA ASP A 205 22.17 10.87 -16.97
C ASP A 205 22.50 12.37 -16.78
N ASP A 206 22.94 12.76 -15.58
CA ASP A 206 23.38 14.12 -15.28
C ASP A 206 24.54 14.57 -16.18
N TRP A 207 25.52 13.70 -16.42
CA TRP A 207 26.65 13.98 -17.31
C TRP A 207 26.21 14.18 -18.77
N LEU A 208 25.30 13.33 -19.28
CA LEU A 208 24.77 13.47 -20.63
C LEU A 208 23.92 14.75 -20.79
N ASP A 209 23.14 15.12 -19.76
CA ASP A 209 22.38 16.36 -19.73
C ASP A 209 23.29 17.60 -19.73
N GLU A 210 24.41 17.54 -18.99
CA GLU A 210 25.44 18.57 -19.02
C GLU A 210 26.05 18.71 -20.43
N LEU A 211 26.43 17.60 -21.07
CA LEU A 211 26.96 17.63 -22.44
C LEU A 211 25.95 18.21 -23.42
N SER A 212 24.67 17.83 -23.32
CA SER A 212 23.62 18.43 -24.17
C SER A 212 23.51 19.94 -23.97
N THR A 213 23.57 20.40 -22.71
CA THR A 213 23.54 21.83 -22.37
C THR A 213 24.76 22.59 -22.92
N GLN A 214 25.94 21.96 -22.91
CA GLN A 214 27.15 22.53 -23.53
C GLN A 214 26.97 22.66 -25.05
N VAL A 215 26.41 21.64 -25.73
CA VAL A 215 26.09 21.73 -27.17
C VAL A 215 25.12 22.90 -27.45
N ASP A 216 24.08 23.08 -26.64
CA ASP A 216 23.15 24.22 -26.76
C ASP A 216 23.82 25.59 -26.51
N THR A 217 24.82 25.63 -25.64
CA THR A 217 25.59 26.84 -25.38
C THR A 217 26.44 27.22 -26.59
N HIS A 218 27.03 26.24 -27.27
CA HIS A 218 27.79 26.48 -28.49
C HIS A 218 26.90 26.84 -29.69
N ASP A 219 25.66 26.36 -29.73
CA ASP A 219 24.68 26.80 -30.74
C ASP A 219 24.40 28.31 -30.62
N LYS A 220 24.17 28.78 -29.40
CA LYS A 220 24.06 30.23 -29.11
C LYS A 220 25.32 30.98 -29.48
N SER A 221 26.50 30.45 -29.15
CA SER A 221 27.79 31.08 -29.49
C SER A 221 27.97 31.22 -31.00
N LYS A 222 27.56 30.21 -31.78
CA LYS A 222 27.55 30.26 -33.25
C LYS A 222 26.64 31.38 -33.77
N LEU A 223 25.41 31.48 -33.25
CA LEU A 223 24.48 32.56 -33.64
C LEU A 223 25.02 33.95 -33.32
N GLU A 224 25.69 34.11 -32.18
CA GLU A 224 26.36 35.38 -31.87
C GLU A 224 27.57 35.63 -32.79
N GLY A 225 28.27 34.58 -33.22
CA GLY A 225 29.34 34.65 -34.20
C GLY A 225 28.84 35.13 -35.56
N ASP A 226 27.70 34.61 -36.01
CA ASP A 226 27.04 35.07 -37.25
C ASP A 226 26.71 36.57 -37.14
N LYS A 227 26.15 36.98 -36.00
CA LYS A 227 25.83 38.39 -35.74
C LYS A 227 27.07 39.29 -35.77
N ASP A 228 28.13 38.91 -35.07
CA ASP A 228 29.39 39.67 -35.06
C ASP A 228 29.96 39.82 -36.49
N CYS A 229 29.92 38.75 -37.30
CA CYS A 229 30.37 38.80 -38.69
C CYS A 229 29.47 39.68 -39.58
N LEU A 230 28.15 39.67 -39.38
CA LEU A 230 27.23 40.55 -40.11
C LEU A 230 27.46 42.03 -39.80
N GLU A 231 27.83 42.34 -38.55
CA GLU A 231 28.18 43.70 -38.09
C GLU A 231 29.61 44.11 -38.50
N GLY A 232 30.34 43.27 -39.24
CA GLY A 232 31.70 43.53 -39.72
C GLY A 232 32.81 43.23 -38.70
N SER A 233 32.45 42.72 -37.52
CA SER A 233 33.39 42.31 -36.45
C SER A 233 33.93 40.90 -36.68
N TYR A 234 34.52 40.66 -37.86
CA TYR A 234 34.90 39.32 -38.35
C TYR A 234 35.79 38.53 -37.40
N ASN A 235 36.85 39.12 -36.84
CA ASN A 235 37.77 38.40 -35.94
C ASN A 235 37.06 37.88 -34.67
N ARG A 236 36.05 38.61 -34.17
CA ARG A 236 35.27 38.20 -33.00
C ARG A 236 34.36 37.02 -33.33
N GLY A 237 33.72 37.06 -34.51
CA GLY A 237 32.90 35.94 -34.99
C GLY A 237 33.72 34.69 -35.30
N PHE A 238 34.89 34.82 -35.93
CA PHE A 238 35.78 33.69 -36.23
C PHE A 238 36.24 32.96 -34.97
N LEU A 239 36.64 33.71 -33.93
CA LEU A 239 37.02 33.11 -32.65
C LEU A 239 35.89 32.29 -32.02
N LYS A 240 34.63 32.72 -32.18
CA LYS A 240 33.47 31.97 -31.67
C LYS A 240 33.25 30.66 -32.41
N TYR A 241 33.40 30.65 -33.74
CA TYR A 241 33.31 29.41 -34.51
C TYR A 241 34.43 28.43 -34.15
N GLU A 242 35.67 28.91 -34.04
CA GLU A 242 36.84 28.10 -33.66
C GLU A 242 36.62 27.44 -32.30
N ASN A 243 36.29 28.23 -31.28
CA ASN A 243 36.04 27.73 -29.93
C ASN A 243 34.87 26.74 -29.89
N ALA A 244 33.79 27.00 -30.65
CA ALA A 244 32.66 26.08 -30.72
C ALA A 244 33.05 24.74 -31.36
N VAL A 245 33.80 24.76 -32.46
CA VAL A 245 34.26 23.53 -33.14
C VAL A 245 35.17 22.71 -32.24
N GLU A 246 36.15 23.32 -31.57
CA GLU A 246 37.05 22.62 -30.66
C GLU A 246 36.31 21.96 -29.49
N ALA A 247 35.41 22.70 -28.84
CA ALA A 247 34.62 22.19 -27.73
C ALA A 247 33.69 21.06 -28.16
N LEU A 248 33.00 21.20 -29.30
CA LEU A 248 32.11 20.17 -29.83
C LEU A 248 32.88 18.91 -30.21
N ASN A 249 34.06 19.01 -30.82
CA ASN A 249 34.91 17.85 -31.09
C ASN A 249 35.34 17.15 -29.79
N THR A 250 35.66 17.92 -28.74
CA THR A 250 35.99 17.36 -27.42
C THR A 250 34.81 16.59 -26.81
N ILE A 251 33.59 17.11 -26.93
CA ILE A 251 32.37 16.43 -26.49
C ILE A 251 32.20 15.10 -27.23
N ARG A 252 32.34 15.10 -28.56
CA ARG A 252 32.20 13.91 -29.40
C ARG A 252 33.26 12.85 -29.07
N GLU A 253 34.51 13.25 -28.87
CA GLU A 253 35.57 12.35 -28.42
C GLU A 253 35.28 11.73 -27.05
N ASN A 254 34.75 12.52 -26.11
CA ASN A 254 34.39 12.02 -24.78
C ASN A 254 33.25 11.00 -24.84
N LEU A 255 32.26 11.22 -25.70
CA LEU A 255 31.18 10.25 -25.95
C LEU A 255 31.73 8.95 -26.54
N GLU A 256 32.64 9.02 -27.51
CA GLU A 256 33.25 7.85 -28.14
C GLU A 256 34.13 7.06 -27.16
N LYS A 257 34.97 7.74 -26.37
CA LYS A 257 35.81 7.12 -25.33
C LYS A 257 34.98 6.34 -24.30
N ASN A 258 33.75 6.78 -24.02
CA ASN A 258 32.86 6.17 -23.03
C ASN A 258 31.78 5.25 -23.65
N ARG A 259 31.86 4.94 -24.95
CA ARG A 259 30.81 4.22 -25.67
C ARG A 259 30.45 2.85 -25.07
N GLY A 260 31.45 2.11 -24.59
CA GLY A 260 31.25 0.80 -23.96
C GLY A 260 30.42 0.88 -22.68
N LEU A 261 30.71 1.86 -21.82
CA LEU A 261 29.96 2.12 -20.59
C LEU A 261 28.52 2.54 -20.89
N LEU A 262 28.34 3.42 -21.87
CA LEU A 262 27.02 3.92 -22.26
C LEU A 262 26.12 2.80 -22.81
N LYS A 263 26.68 1.87 -23.61
CA LYS A 263 25.95 0.66 -24.05
C LYS A 263 25.58 -0.25 -22.90
N TYR A 264 26.53 -0.55 -22.01
CA TYR A 264 26.27 -1.39 -20.83
C TYR A 264 25.17 -0.81 -19.95
N ARG A 265 25.13 0.53 -19.85
CA ARG A 265 24.14 1.27 -19.07
C ARG A 265 22.87 1.61 -19.85
N GLY A 266 22.73 1.18 -21.11
CA GLY A 266 21.55 1.42 -21.95
C GLY A 266 21.25 2.91 -22.23
N GLN A 267 22.29 3.72 -22.37
CA GLN A 267 22.25 5.16 -22.68
C GLN A 267 22.85 5.51 -24.06
N ASP A 268 23.10 4.50 -24.89
CA ASP A 268 23.66 4.65 -26.24
C ASP A 268 22.81 5.55 -27.14
N ALA A 269 21.48 5.40 -27.11
CA ALA A 269 20.57 6.21 -27.89
C ALA A 269 20.54 7.70 -27.48
N ASN A 270 20.83 8.04 -26.22
CA ASN A 270 20.91 9.44 -25.79
C ASN A 270 22.25 10.04 -26.23
N ALA A 271 23.33 9.30 -26.03
CA ALA A 271 24.66 9.69 -26.51
C ALA A 271 24.70 9.94 -28.02
N ASP A 272 24.05 9.09 -28.82
CA ASP A 272 23.94 9.27 -30.28
C ASP A 272 23.24 10.56 -30.67
N ARG A 273 22.17 10.94 -29.96
CA ARG A 273 21.47 12.21 -30.21
C ARG A 273 22.37 13.42 -29.95
N ILE A 274 23.19 13.36 -28.89
CA ILE A 274 24.12 14.45 -28.54
C ILE A 274 25.24 14.52 -29.60
N ASP A 275 25.84 13.38 -29.98
CA ASP A 275 26.87 13.32 -31.02
C ASP A 275 26.36 13.85 -32.37
N ASP A 276 25.16 13.42 -32.78
CA ASP A 276 24.51 13.88 -34.02
C ASP A 276 24.27 15.39 -34.00
N LYS A 277 23.79 15.93 -32.87
CA LYS A 277 23.55 17.37 -32.71
C LYS A 277 24.87 18.16 -32.76
N ALA A 278 25.89 17.70 -32.05
CA ALA A 278 27.22 18.31 -32.05
C ALA A 278 27.84 18.29 -33.46
N ARG A 279 27.74 17.16 -34.17
CA ARG A 279 28.22 17.02 -35.55
C ARG A 279 27.55 18.02 -36.49
N ARG A 280 26.22 18.14 -36.44
CA ARG A 280 25.49 19.11 -37.28
C ARG A 280 25.93 20.55 -36.99
N LEU A 281 26.11 20.89 -35.72
CA LEU A 281 26.53 22.23 -35.34
C LEU A 281 27.96 22.55 -35.80
N ILE A 282 28.89 21.58 -35.74
CA ILE A 282 30.24 21.75 -36.30
C ILE A 282 30.18 22.07 -37.81
N ILE A 283 29.35 21.33 -38.56
CA ILE A 283 29.14 21.55 -40.00
C ILE A 283 28.62 22.97 -40.25
N GLU A 284 27.63 23.43 -39.49
CA GLU A 284 27.11 24.81 -39.59
C GLU A 284 28.17 25.87 -39.24
N CYS A 285 28.99 25.65 -38.21
CA CYS A 285 30.10 26.53 -37.86
C CYS A 285 31.12 26.64 -39.00
N TYR A 286 31.55 25.51 -39.58
CA TYR A 286 32.48 25.53 -40.71
C TYR A 286 31.90 26.27 -41.91
N TYR A 287 30.61 26.11 -42.19
CA TYR A 287 29.97 26.77 -43.33
C TYR A 287 29.93 28.29 -43.12
N SER A 288 29.38 28.75 -42.00
CA SER A 288 29.34 30.18 -41.65
C SER A 288 30.74 30.78 -41.65
N TRP A 289 31.71 30.09 -41.05
CA TRP A 289 33.08 30.57 -40.95
C TRP A 289 33.73 30.73 -42.33
N ALA A 290 33.67 29.71 -43.19
CA ALA A 290 34.20 29.81 -44.56
C ALA A 290 33.50 30.92 -45.35
N TYR A 291 32.17 31.02 -45.26
CA TYR A 291 31.39 32.05 -45.96
C TYR A 291 31.81 33.48 -45.55
N TYR A 292 31.97 33.73 -44.25
CA TYR A 292 32.39 35.06 -43.79
C TYR A 292 33.87 35.33 -44.04
N LEU A 293 34.73 34.31 -44.14
CA LEU A 293 36.11 34.47 -44.59
C LEU A 293 36.19 34.92 -46.06
N VAL A 294 35.34 34.39 -46.94
CA VAL A 294 35.19 34.87 -48.33
C VAL A 294 34.80 36.34 -48.35
N ARG A 295 33.79 36.74 -47.55
CA ARG A 295 33.38 38.16 -47.45
C ARG A 295 34.46 39.08 -46.88
N ALA A 296 35.32 38.55 -46.03
CA ALA A 296 36.49 39.26 -45.50
C ALA A 296 37.71 39.20 -46.44
N VAL A 297 37.57 38.65 -47.65
CA VAL A 297 38.63 38.53 -48.66
C VAL A 297 39.84 37.72 -48.14
N ARG A 298 39.57 36.69 -47.31
CA ARG A 298 40.57 35.77 -46.75
C ARG A 298 40.44 34.38 -47.39
N TYR A 299 40.68 34.30 -48.70
CA TYR A 299 40.37 33.12 -49.51
C TYR A 299 41.18 31.87 -49.15
N ASP A 300 42.49 32.00 -48.84
CA ASP A 300 43.33 30.86 -48.41
C ASP A 300 42.75 30.14 -47.19
N THR A 301 42.37 30.91 -46.17
CA THR A 301 41.79 30.37 -44.94
C THR A 301 40.37 29.86 -45.20
N ALA A 302 39.60 30.54 -46.05
CA ALA A 302 38.27 30.08 -46.43
C ALA A 302 38.31 28.70 -47.10
N ALA A 303 39.26 28.47 -48.01
CA ALA A 303 39.46 27.19 -48.69
C ALA A 303 39.75 26.05 -47.70
N LEU A 304 40.63 26.29 -46.73
CA LEU A 304 40.95 25.30 -45.68
C LEU A 304 39.75 24.95 -44.81
N ILE A 305 38.99 25.94 -44.36
CA ILE A 305 37.80 25.72 -43.52
C ILE A 305 36.68 25.05 -44.33
N CYS A 306 36.50 25.45 -45.59
CA CYS A 306 35.54 24.84 -46.51
C CYS A 306 35.88 23.36 -46.74
N ALA A 307 37.16 23.02 -46.97
CA ALA A 307 37.60 21.64 -47.14
C ALA A 307 37.29 20.76 -45.91
N ARG A 308 37.52 21.27 -44.69
CA ARG A 308 37.15 20.57 -43.44
C ARG A 308 35.64 20.30 -43.33
N GLY A 309 34.81 21.27 -43.77
CA GLY A 309 33.36 21.08 -43.85
C GLY A 309 32.97 19.97 -44.83
N ILE A 310 33.58 19.95 -46.02
CA ILE A 310 33.37 18.92 -47.05
C ILE A 310 33.82 17.54 -46.56
N GLU A 311 34.93 17.44 -45.83
CA GLU A 311 35.37 16.17 -45.22
C GLU A 311 34.32 15.60 -44.25
N MET A 312 33.61 16.45 -43.52
CA MET A 312 32.56 16.05 -42.58
C MET A 312 31.22 15.71 -43.25
N ASP A 313 30.85 16.44 -44.30
CA ASP A 313 29.70 16.15 -45.16
C ASP A 313 30.02 16.41 -46.65
N PRO A 314 30.50 15.39 -47.38
CA PRO A 314 30.87 15.55 -48.80
C PRO A 314 29.70 15.87 -49.73
N LYS A 315 28.45 15.74 -49.27
CA LYS A 315 27.25 15.94 -50.07
C LYS A 315 26.57 17.27 -49.78
N ASP A 316 27.06 18.06 -48.83
CA ASP A 316 26.49 19.37 -48.53
C ASP A 316 26.73 20.33 -49.69
N ARG A 317 25.64 20.61 -50.41
CA ARG A 317 25.65 21.50 -51.59
C ARG A 317 26.13 22.90 -51.26
N ARG A 318 25.97 23.36 -50.02
CA ARG A 318 26.38 24.71 -49.60
C ARG A 318 27.89 24.83 -49.63
N PHE A 319 28.61 23.83 -49.11
CA PHE A 319 30.07 23.80 -49.18
C PHE A 319 30.58 23.62 -50.61
N LEU A 320 29.95 22.75 -51.40
CA LEU A 320 30.33 22.55 -52.80
C LEU A 320 30.16 23.84 -53.63
N SER A 321 29.08 24.59 -53.40
CA SER A 321 28.87 25.89 -54.03
C SER A 321 29.90 26.91 -53.57
N LEU A 322 30.13 27.01 -52.26
CA LEU A 322 31.08 27.96 -51.69
C LEU A 322 32.51 27.70 -52.16
N LYS A 323 32.87 26.42 -52.37
CA LYS A 323 34.16 26.04 -52.95
C LYS A 323 34.35 26.59 -54.36
N VAL A 324 33.34 26.46 -55.23
CA VAL A 324 33.39 27.02 -56.60
C VAL A 324 33.60 28.53 -56.54
N ASP A 325 32.88 29.24 -55.65
CA ASP A 325 33.07 30.67 -55.47
C ASP A 325 34.51 31.00 -55.04
N ILE A 326 35.06 30.28 -54.05
CA ILE A 326 36.43 30.47 -53.57
C ILE A 326 37.44 30.26 -54.71
N ASP A 327 37.31 29.16 -55.46
CA ASP A 327 38.22 28.80 -56.55
C ASP A 327 38.18 29.86 -57.68
N GLU A 328 36.99 30.38 -58.03
CA GLU A 328 36.84 31.43 -59.05
C GLU A 328 37.45 32.79 -58.65
N TYR A 329 37.46 33.14 -57.36
CA TYR A 329 38.09 34.37 -56.86
C TYR A 329 39.59 34.20 -56.67
N TYR A 330 40.06 33.00 -56.35
CA TYR A 330 41.47 32.68 -56.19
C TYR A 330 42.22 32.72 -57.53
N ASP A 331 41.65 32.13 -58.59
CA ASP A 331 42.26 32.06 -59.94
C ASP A 331 42.32 33.42 -60.67
N LYS A 332 41.66 34.47 -60.17
CA LYS A 332 41.71 35.83 -60.72
C LYS A 332 42.78 36.73 -60.08
N GLY A 333 43.51 36.21 -59.09
CA GLY A 333 44.48 36.95 -58.28
C GLY A 333 45.94 36.83 -58.73
N ASP A 334 46.25 36.01 -59.74
CA ASP A 334 47.58 35.85 -60.35
C ASP A 334 47.78 36.66 -61.64
#